data_AF-A0A1Y5FG04-F1
#
_entry.id   AF-A0A1Y5FG04-F1
#
_cell.length_a   1.000
_cell.length_b   1.000
_cell.length_c   1.000
_cell.angle_alpha   90.00
_cell.angle_beta   90.00
_cell.angle_gamma   90.00
#
_symmetry.space_group_name_H-M   'P 1'
#
loop_
_entity.id
_entity.type
_entity.pdbx_description
1 polymer ?
#
loop_
_entity_poly.entity_id
_entity_poly.type
_entity_poly.pdbx_seq_one_letter_code
_entity_poly.pdbx_strand_id
1 'polypeptide(L)'
;IISVVLVAWIYRAPATAVLLKFSLALILAGALGNLWDRVTLGYVVDFIQWHYNDYYWPAFNIADAAISVGAVAMVIDSFRASRRD
;
A
#
# COMPACT_ATOMS: atom_id res chain seq x y z
N ILE A 1 5.37 0.51 14.10
CA ILE A 1 6.75 0.80 13.61
C ILE A 1 6.74 1.17 12.13
N ILE A 2 6.30 0.28 11.22
CA ILE A 2 6.28 0.54 9.77
C ILE A 2 5.50 1.82 9.40
N SER A 3 4.30 2.03 9.95
CA SER A 3 3.50 3.24 9.67
C SER A 3 4.22 4.54 10.07
N VAL A 4 5.00 4.52 11.16
CA VAL A 4 5.79 5.69 11.60
C VAL A 4 6.91 5.99 10.62
N VAL A 5 7.58 4.94 10.11
CA VAL A 5 8.62 5.08 9.08
C VAL A 5 8.03 5.66 7.79
N LEU A 6 6.87 5.18 7.35
CA LEU A 6 6.19 5.69 6.15
C LEU A 6 5.82 7.17 6.31
N VAL A 7 5.27 7.56 7.45
CA VAL A 7 4.96 8.96 7.76
C VAL A 7 6.23 9.82 7.72
N ALA A 8 7.32 9.38 8.35
CA ALA A 8 8.58 10.11 8.34
C ALA A 8 9.16 10.26 6.91
N TRP A 9 9.02 9.25 6.05
CA TRP A 9 9.42 9.33 4.64
C TRP A 9 8.56 10.29 3.84
N ILE A 10 7.24 10.32 4.05
CA ILE A 10 6.35 11.30 3.40
C ILE A 10 6.78 12.73 3.74
N TYR A 11 7.10 13.00 5.01
CA TYR A 11 7.54 14.33 5.45
C TYR A 11 8.91 14.74 4.90
N ARG A 12 9.82 13.78 4.71
CA ARG A 12 11.16 14.06 4.16
C ARG A 12 11.19 14.15 2.63
N ALA A 13 10.19 13.59 1.94
CA ALA A 13 10.14 13.63 0.48
C ALA A 13 9.93 15.06 -0.05
N PRO A 14 10.67 15.48 -1.09
CA PRO A 14 10.53 16.81 -1.66
C PRO A 14 9.12 17.02 -2.23
N ALA A 15 8.64 18.27 -2.28
CA ALA A 15 7.30 18.60 -2.77
C ALA A 15 7.05 18.12 -4.22
N THR A 16 8.11 18.04 -5.01
CA THR A 16 8.09 17.57 -6.41
C THR A 16 7.95 16.05 -6.56
N ALA A 17 8.18 15.26 -5.50
CA ALA A 17 8.06 13.80 -5.52
C ALA A 17 6.61 13.33 -5.33
N VAL A 18 5.71 13.83 -6.19
CA VAL A 18 4.25 13.61 -6.07
C VAL A 18 3.90 12.12 -6.15
N LEU A 19 4.49 11.38 -7.09
CA LEU A 19 4.20 9.95 -7.27
C LEU A 19 4.70 9.12 -6.07
N LEU A 20 5.88 9.41 -5.54
CA LEU A 20 6.38 8.80 -4.30
C LEU A 20 5.44 9.06 -3.12
N LYS A 21 5.04 10.32 -2.90
CA LYS A 21 4.14 10.69 -1.80
C LYS A 21 2.79 10.00 -1.92
N PHE A 22 2.23 9.94 -3.13
CA PHE A 22 1.00 9.21 -3.41
C PHE A 22 1.14 7.72 -3.10
N SER A 23 2.25 7.10 -3.53
CA SER A 23 2.56 5.70 -3.28
C SER A 23 2.64 5.39 -1.77
N LEU A 24 3.39 6.21 -1.03
CA LEU A 24 3.52 6.08 0.42
C LEU A 24 2.19 6.30 1.15
N ALA A 25 1.36 7.24 0.69
CA ALA A 25 0.04 7.49 1.26
C ALA A 25 -0.91 6.30 1.06
N LEU A 26 -0.90 5.65 -0.12
CA LEU A 26 -1.69 4.44 -0.36
C LEU A 26 -1.26 3.28 0.55
N ILE A 27 0.04 3.03 0.66
CA ILE A 27 0.57 1.97 1.54
C ILE A 27 0.21 2.25 3.00
N LEU A 28 0.37 3.52 3.45
CA LEU A 28 0.02 3.92 4.80
C LEU A 28 -1.47 3.76 5.08
N ALA A 29 -2.34 4.20 4.16
CA ALA A 29 -3.78 4.08 4.30
C ALA A 29 -4.23 2.61 4.42
N GLY A 30 -3.73 1.72 3.56
CA GLY A 30 -4.02 0.29 3.66
C GLY A 30 -3.47 -0.34 4.94
N ALA A 31 -2.25 -0.01 5.33
CA ALA A 31 -1.66 -0.50 6.58
C ALA A 31 -2.46 -0.07 7.81
N LEU A 32 -2.99 1.16 7.82
CA LEU A 32 -3.84 1.67 8.90
C LEU A 32 -5.22 1.00 8.90
N GLY A 33 -5.83 0.76 7.74
CA GLY A 33 -7.12 0.03 7.66
C GLY A 33 -7.01 -1.39 8.21
N ASN A 34 -6.01 -2.14 7.76
CA ASN A 34 -5.75 -3.50 8.23
C ASN A 34 -5.31 -3.55 9.71
N LEU A 35 -4.71 -2.47 10.24
CA LEU A 35 -4.42 -2.36 11.66
C LEU A 35 -5.69 -2.10 12.47
N TRP A 36 -6.58 -1.25 11.97
CA TRP A 36 -7.85 -0.94 12.61
C TRP A 36 -8.71 -2.19 12.80
N ASP A 37 -8.82 -3.02 11.77
CA ASP A 37 -9.52 -4.31 11.85
C ASP A 37 -8.90 -5.20 12.94
N ARG A 38 -7.57 -5.33 12.96
CA ARG A 38 -6.89 -6.14 13.99
C ARG A 38 -7.11 -5.63 15.40
N VAL A 39 -7.15 -4.31 15.60
CA VAL A 39 -7.38 -3.72 16.93
C VAL A 39 -8.84 -3.88 17.37
N THR A 40 -9.80 -3.80 16.45
CA THR A 40 -11.23 -3.82 16.77
C THR A 40 -11.85 -5.21 16.76
N LEU A 41 -11.41 -6.07 15.86
CA LEU A 41 -11.97 -7.41 15.60
C LEU A 41 -11.03 -8.54 16.02
N GLY A 42 -9.72 -8.27 16.17
CA GLY A 42 -8.69 -9.28 16.42
C GLY A 42 -8.19 -10.00 15.16
N TYR A 43 -8.76 -9.72 13.99
CA TYR A 43 -8.39 -10.26 12.68
C TYR A 43 -8.69 -9.26 11.57
N VAL A 44 -8.28 -9.56 10.34
CA VAL A 44 -8.57 -8.73 9.15
C VAL A 44 -9.75 -9.33 8.39
N VAL A 45 -10.66 -8.48 7.92
CA VAL A 45 -11.81 -8.92 7.13
C VAL A 45 -11.47 -8.91 5.65
N ASP A 46 -11.29 -10.10 5.09
CA ASP A 46 -11.11 -10.29 3.64
C ASP A 46 -12.47 -10.62 3.00
N PHE A 47 -12.87 -9.82 2.01
CA PHE A 47 -14.21 -9.91 1.40
C PHE A 47 -14.18 -10.01 -0.13
N ILE A 48 -13.01 -9.84 -0.76
CA ILE A 48 -12.84 -9.98 -2.21
C ILE A 48 -12.20 -11.34 -2.48
N GLN A 49 -12.97 -12.23 -3.13
CA GLN A 49 -12.52 -13.55 -3.53
C GLN A 49 -12.59 -13.67 -5.05
N TRP A 50 -11.44 -13.71 -5.70
CA TRP A 50 -11.36 -13.97 -7.15
C TRP A 50 -11.04 -15.43 -7.39
N HIS A 51 -11.62 -16.00 -8.45
CA HIS A 51 -11.32 -17.37 -8.87
C HIS A 51 -11.53 -17.54 -10.37
N TYR A 52 -10.86 -18.54 -10.95
CA TYR A 52 -11.06 -19.00 -12.31
C TYR A 52 -11.01 -20.52 -12.34
N ASN A 53 -12.14 -21.16 -12.66
CA ASN A 53 -12.34 -22.60 -12.45
C ASN A 53 -12.00 -23.00 -11.01
N ASP A 54 -11.18 -24.04 -10.83
CA ASP A 54 -10.72 -24.55 -9.53
C ASP A 54 -9.56 -23.72 -8.92
N TYR A 55 -9.08 -22.68 -9.62
CA TYR A 55 -8.02 -21.82 -9.11
C TYR A 55 -8.59 -20.64 -8.35
N TYR A 56 -8.30 -20.59 -7.05
CA TYR A 56 -8.70 -19.49 -6.17
C TYR A 56 -7.51 -18.59 -5.91
N TRP A 57 -7.66 -17.31 -6.23
CA TRP A 57 -6.73 -16.29 -5.75
C TRP A 57 -6.95 -16.12 -4.23
N PRO A 58 -5.91 -15.87 -3.41
CA PRO A 58 -6.11 -15.61 -2.00
C PRO A 58 -7.11 -14.47 -1.76
N ALA A 59 -8.04 -14.65 -0.82
CA ALA A 59 -8.96 -13.58 -0.46
C ALA A 59 -8.19 -12.33 -0.02
N PHE A 60 -8.70 -11.15 -0.35
CA PHE A 60 -8.09 -9.88 -0.01
C PHE A 60 -9.14 -8.80 0.22
N ASN A 61 -8.71 -7.63 0.65
CA ASN A 61 -9.58 -6.48 0.88
C ASN A 61 -9.08 -5.20 0.19
N ILE A 62 -9.80 -4.10 0.37
CA ILE A 62 -9.44 -2.80 -0.22
C ILE A 62 -8.11 -2.26 0.35
N ALA A 63 -7.79 -2.54 1.62
CA ALA A 63 -6.51 -2.15 2.20
C ALA A 63 -5.34 -2.89 1.54
N ASP A 64 -5.47 -4.17 1.24
CA ASP A 64 -4.45 -4.94 0.50
C ASP A 64 -4.28 -4.45 -0.93
N ALA A 65 -5.38 -4.10 -1.60
CA ALA A 65 -5.36 -3.50 -2.92
C ALA A 65 -4.65 -2.14 -2.91
N ALA A 66 -4.92 -1.29 -1.92
CA ALA A 66 -4.24 -0.01 -1.76
C ALA A 66 -2.73 -0.18 -1.53
N ILE A 67 -2.33 -1.12 -0.68
CA ILE A 67 -0.91 -1.46 -0.46
C ILE A 67 -0.27 -1.92 -1.76
N SER A 68 -0.92 -2.83 -2.51
CA SER A 68 -0.40 -3.38 -3.75
C SER A 68 -0.23 -2.32 -4.84
N VAL A 69 -1.24 -1.47 -5.04
CA VAL A 69 -1.18 -0.35 -6.00
C VAL A 69 -0.11 0.66 -5.59
N GLY A 70 -0.02 0.99 -4.30
CA GLY A 70 1.01 1.88 -3.77
C GLY A 70 2.42 1.32 -3.96
N ALA A 71 2.62 0.02 -3.74
CA ALA A 71 3.91 -0.64 -3.98
C ALA A 71 4.30 -0.61 -5.47
N VAL A 72 3.37 -0.91 -6.38
CA VAL A 72 3.59 -0.81 -7.82
C VAL A 72 3.93 0.62 -8.24
N ALA A 73 3.21 1.62 -7.72
CA ALA A 73 3.49 3.02 -8.00
C ALA A 73 4.87 3.47 -7.49
N MET A 74 5.29 2.99 -6.31
CA MET A 74 6.62 3.26 -5.75
C MET A 74 7.73 2.66 -6.61
N VAL A 75 7.55 1.44 -7.12
CA VAL A 75 8.49 0.79 -8.04
C VAL A 75 8.58 1.55 -9.36
N ILE A 76 7.45 2.01 -9.91
CA ILE A 76 7.44 2.83 -11.13
C ILE A 76 8.20 4.15 -10.88
N ASP A 77 8.01 4.78 -9.73
CA ASP A 77 8.74 6.00 -9.36
C ASP A 77 10.25 5.77 -9.27
N SER A 78 10.70 4.66 -8.66
CA SER A 78 12.14 4.35 -8.57
C SER A 78 12.79 4.15 -9.93
N PHE A 79 12.11 3.51 -10.88
CA PHE A 79 12.62 3.37 -12.25
C PHE A 79 12.65 4.71 -13.01
N ARG A 80 11.74 5.64 -12.71
CA ARG A 80 11.76 7.00 -13.30
C ARG A 80 12.85 7.87 -12.70
N ALA A 81 13.10 7.75 -11.39
CA ALA A 81 14.17 8.46 -10.70
C ALA A 81 15.54 8.05 -11.27
N SER A 82 15.78 6.75 -11.45
CA SER A 82 17.01 6.21 -12.04
C SER A 82 17.28 6.66 -13.48
N ARG A 83 16.29 7.21 -14.21
CA ARG A 83 16.49 7.77 -15.56
C ARG A 83 16.77 9.28 -15.56
N ARG A 84 16.62 9.94 -14.41
CA ARG A 84 16.93 11.37 -14.26
C ARG A 84 18.36 11.60 -13.79
N ASP A 85 18.99 10.58 -13.21
CA ASP A 85 20.41 10.52 -12.87
C ASP A 85 21.22 10.00 -14.07
#